data_AF-A0A1R3VHP4-F1
#
_entry.id   AF-A0A1R3VHP4-F1
#
_cell.length_a   1.000
_cell.length_b   1.000
_cell.length_c   1.000
_cell.angle_alpha   90.00
_cell.angle_beta   90.00
_cell.angle_gamma   90.00
#
_symmetry.space_group_name_H-M   'P 1'
#
loop_
_entity.id
_entity.type
_entity.pdbx_description
1 polymer ?
#
loop_
_entity_poly.entity_id
_entity_poly.type
_entity_poly.pdbx_seq_one_letter_code
_entity_poly.pdbx_strand_id
1 'polypeptide(L)'
;MLVSRRTIVVRGALGLWFAPPLCQAYAQSSADWAVAFSEALNADEAEASKLGLPRTDRTRAGTTVKLTEENAYIEGMPRLVDLLERSSSSPNASDLANDASKLLSDLNDRERVPPDHFTQPGGTRGPRPSLDALRKDYLTLFKSCNSRPEFVGTVNWHVQTISRFSSRYKQLASVVSIPWYFIAIVHGLEASFNFGAHLHNGDRLTQRTVHIPRNKPDKWLPPSDWRSSAIDALQEQGFVGKSDWSLERMLYRWESYNGFGYRSRGVHTPYLWSFSNNYSSGKFVKDGHYDRKAVSKQCGAAVMLKGLVNAGLVTL
;
A
#
# COMPACT_ATOMS: atom_id res chain seq x y z
N MET A 1 -42.77 63.04 34.01
CA MET A 1 -43.62 63.39 32.86
C MET A 1 -42.71 63.88 31.74
N LEU A 2 -42.71 63.17 30.60
CA LEU A 2 -42.11 63.46 29.27
C LEU A 2 -40.60 63.80 29.15
N VAL A 3 -39.76 62.91 28.55
CA VAL A 3 -39.44 62.73 27.09
C VAL A 3 -38.33 63.72 26.67
N SER A 4 -37.24 63.43 25.93
CA SER A 4 -36.87 62.44 24.91
C SER A 4 -35.34 62.35 24.81
N ARG A 5 -34.76 61.18 24.52
CA ARG A 5 -33.33 61.03 24.17
C ARG A 5 -33.14 61.18 22.66
N ARG A 6 -32.26 62.11 22.25
CA ARG A 6 -31.81 62.33 20.87
C ARG A 6 -30.87 61.20 20.45
N THR A 7 -31.13 60.57 19.31
CA THR A 7 -30.19 59.66 18.65
C THR A 7 -29.57 60.38 17.46
N ILE A 8 -28.23 60.45 17.45
CA ILE A 8 -27.40 61.02 16.39
C ILE A 8 -27.20 59.94 15.31
N VAL A 9 -27.52 60.26 14.06
CA VAL A 9 -27.21 59.42 12.90
C VAL A 9 -25.88 59.88 12.31
N VAL A 10 -24.85 59.05 12.44
CA VAL A 10 -23.58 59.21 11.70
C VAL A 10 -23.63 58.27 10.49
N ARG A 11 -23.68 58.83 9.29
CA ARG A 11 -23.44 58.09 8.03
C ARG A 11 -21.93 57.94 7.83
N GLY A 12 -21.40 56.74 8.06
CA GLY A 12 -20.05 56.34 7.66
C GLY A 12 -20.13 55.39 6.46
N ALA A 13 -19.56 55.78 5.32
CA ALA A 13 -19.39 54.93 4.16
C ALA A 13 -18.22 53.95 4.41
N LEU A 14 -18.51 52.64 4.41
CA LEU A 14 -17.49 51.59 4.29
C LEU A 14 -17.49 51.07 2.85
N GLY A 15 -16.47 51.42 2.09
CA GLY A 15 -15.94 50.51 1.09
C GLY A 15 -14.90 49.63 1.76
N LEU A 16 -14.91 48.32 1.47
CA LEU A 16 -13.78 47.58 0.89
C LEU A 16 -13.98 46.05 1.01
N TRP A 17 -13.99 45.40 -0.16
CA TRP A 17 -13.41 44.09 -0.51
C TRP A 17 -13.95 42.83 0.18
N PHE A 18 -14.88 42.16 -0.50
CA PHE A 18 -15.07 40.72 -0.33
C PHE A 18 -14.00 39.97 -1.14
N ALA A 19 -13.15 39.25 -0.42
CA ALA A 19 -12.20 38.30 -0.98
C ALA A 19 -12.95 37.22 -1.81
N PRO A 20 -12.38 36.73 -2.92
CA PRO A 20 -12.96 35.60 -3.64
C PRO A 20 -12.97 34.36 -2.74
N PRO A 21 -14.00 33.49 -2.84
CA PRO A 21 -14.09 32.32 -2.01
C PRO A 21 -12.89 31.40 -2.27
N LEU A 22 -12.28 30.99 -1.17
CA LEU A 22 -11.19 30.04 -1.09
C LEU A 22 -11.52 28.76 -1.87
N CYS A 23 -10.64 28.46 -2.83
CA CYS A 23 -10.27 27.13 -3.34
C CYS A 23 -11.33 26.03 -3.16
N GLN A 24 -12.23 25.92 -4.13
CA GLN A 24 -12.97 24.71 -4.37
C GLN A 24 -11.95 23.70 -4.95
N ALA A 25 -11.39 22.84 -4.11
CA ALA A 25 -10.61 21.69 -4.57
C ALA A 25 -11.57 20.82 -5.41
N TYR A 26 -11.47 20.94 -6.73
CA TYR A 26 -12.17 20.05 -7.65
C TYR A 26 -11.71 18.63 -7.31
N ALA A 27 -12.62 17.80 -6.78
CA ALA A 27 -12.37 16.38 -6.65
C ALA A 27 -12.14 15.84 -8.08
N GLN A 28 -10.88 15.60 -8.42
CA GLN A 28 -10.48 15.09 -9.73
C GLN A 28 -11.26 13.78 -10.00
N SER A 29 -11.92 13.69 -11.15
CA SER A 29 -12.64 12.46 -11.50
C SER A 29 -11.66 11.29 -11.59
N SER A 30 -12.14 10.06 -11.44
CA SER A 30 -11.23 8.90 -11.44
C SER A 30 -10.53 8.71 -12.80
N ALA A 31 -11.20 9.09 -13.90
CA ALA A 31 -10.63 9.12 -15.24
C ALA A 31 -9.53 10.21 -15.36
N ASP A 32 -9.80 11.42 -14.85
CA ASP A 32 -8.82 12.52 -14.89
C ASP A 32 -7.57 12.18 -14.08
N TRP A 33 -7.72 11.44 -12.98
CA TRP A 33 -6.57 10.97 -12.20
C TRP A 33 -5.70 9.98 -12.99
N ALA A 34 -6.30 8.99 -13.66
CA ALA A 34 -5.52 7.97 -14.37
C ALA A 34 -4.73 8.57 -15.54
N VAL A 35 -5.30 9.60 -16.19
CA VAL A 35 -4.60 10.40 -17.20
C VAL A 35 -3.42 11.14 -16.59
N ALA A 36 -3.64 11.92 -15.54
CA ALA A 36 -2.57 12.68 -14.88
C ALA A 36 -1.45 11.78 -14.33
N PHE A 37 -1.81 10.63 -13.75
CA PHE A 37 -0.87 9.61 -13.29
C PHE A 37 -0.03 9.05 -14.44
N SER A 38 -0.67 8.73 -15.57
CA SER A 38 0.02 8.24 -16.77
C SER A 38 1.02 9.26 -17.29
N GLU A 39 0.61 10.53 -17.37
CA GLU A 39 1.47 11.62 -17.84
C GLU A 39 2.68 11.81 -16.94
N ALA A 40 2.49 11.85 -15.63
CA ALA A 40 3.58 11.99 -14.66
C ALA A 40 4.58 10.81 -14.75
N LEU A 41 4.07 9.58 -14.78
CA LEU A 41 4.91 8.38 -14.90
C LEU A 41 5.70 8.34 -16.22
N ASN A 42 5.07 8.72 -17.33
CA ASN A 42 5.75 8.79 -18.62
C ASN A 42 6.82 9.90 -18.64
N ALA A 43 6.56 11.04 -18.00
CA ALA A 43 7.53 12.13 -17.89
C ALA A 43 8.77 11.70 -17.09
N ASP A 44 8.55 11.02 -15.96
CA ASP A 44 9.61 10.48 -15.12
C ASP A 44 10.47 9.42 -15.86
N GLU A 45 9.82 8.53 -16.62
CA GLU A 45 10.54 7.55 -17.44
C GLU A 45 11.36 8.19 -18.56
N ALA A 46 10.84 9.27 -19.17
CA ALA A 46 11.55 10.05 -20.17
C ALA A 46 12.76 10.77 -19.54
N GLU A 47 12.61 11.33 -18.34
CA GLU A 47 13.69 12.00 -17.63
C GLU A 47 14.82 11.02 -17.27
N ALA A 48 14.49 9.85 -16.72
CA ALA A 48 15.49 8.82 -16.50
C ALA A 48 16.20 8.37 -17.78
N SER A 49 15.52 8.40 -18.94
CA SER A 49 16.12 8.08 -20.23
C SER A 49 17.11 9.17 -20.66
N LYS A 50 16.78 10.45 -20.46
CA LYS A 50 17.72 11.58 -20.69
C LYS A 50 18.95 11.49 -19.79
N LEU A 51 18.75 11.09 -18.53
CA LEU A 51 19.81 10.85 -17.55
C LEU A 51 20.61 9.57 -17.82
N GLY A 52 20.27 8.78 -18.84
CA GLY A 52 21.00 7.56 -19.21
C GLY A 52 20.86 6.42 -18.20
N LEU A 53 19.81 6.42 -17.37
CA LEU A 53 19.62 5.41 -16.32
C LEU A 53 19.20 4.06 -16.95
N PRO A 54 19.97 2.97 -16.73
CA PRO A 54 19.68 1.68 -17.35
C PRO A 54 18.35 1.10 -16.87
N ARG A 55 17.66 0.38 -17.76
CA ARG A 55 16.46 -0.38 -17.37
C ARG A 55 16.84 -1.57 -16.49
N THR A 56 15.92 -1.95 -15.62
CA THR A 56 16.01 -3.20 -14.86
C THR A 56 15.74 -4.40 -15.77
N ASP A 57 16.25 -5.56 -15.38
CA ASP A 57 16.10 -6.84 -16.07
C ASP A 57 14.85 -7.63 -15.65
N ARG A 58 14.01 -7.05 -14.78
CA ARG A 58 12.77 -7.69 -14.32
C ARG A 58 11.83 -7.91 -15.49
N THR A 59 11.32 -9.14 -15.62
CA THR A 59 10.34 -9.48 -16.65
C THR A 59 9.07 -8.69 -16.41
N ARG A 60 8.70 -7.82 -17.35
CA ARG A 60 7.54 -6.95 -17.24
C ARG A 60 6.62 -7.10 -18.46
N ALA A 61 5.31 -7.06 -18.21
CA ALA A 61 4.29 -7.08 -19.27
C ALA A 61 3.89 -5.67 -19.76
N GLY A 62 4.06 -4.64 -18.94
CA GLY A 62 3.52 -3.31 -19.25
C GLY A 62 4.33 -2.48 -20.23
N THR A 63 3.82 -2.28 -21.43
CA THR A 63 4.25 -1.21 -22.35
C THR A 63 3.19 -0.14 -22.52
N THR A 64 2.10 -0.23 -21.75
CA THR A 64 0.94 0.64 -21.88
C THR A 64 1.27 2.06 -21.44
N VAL A 65 1.28 2.97 -22.40
CA VAL A 65 1.57 4.40 -22.18
C VAL A 65 0.41 5.11 -21.48
N LYS A 66 -0.84 4.76 -21.85
CA LYS A 66 -2.06 5.35 -21.29
C LYS A 66 -2.73 4.37 -20.34
N LEU A 67 -2.55 4.58 -19.04
CA LEU A 67 -3.14 3.75 -18.01
C LEU A 67 -4.57 4.20 -17.70
N THR A 68 -5.40 3.24 -17.29
CA THR A 68 -6.77 3.45 -16.82
C THR A 68 -6.82 3.22 -15.32
N GLU A 69 -7.91 3.60 -14.67
CA GLU A 69 -8.12 3.28 -13.25
C GLU A 69 -8.01 1.76 -12.98
N GLU A 70 -8.45 0.93 -13.92
CA GLU A 70 -8.45 -0.52 -13.79
C GLU A 70 -7.06 -1.14 -13.83
N ASN A 71 -6.14 -0.61 -14.65
CA ASN A 71 -4.81 -1.18 -14.84
C ASN A 71 -3.67 -0.37 -14.21
N ALA A 72 -3.92 0.86 -13.74
CA ALA A 72 -2.86 1.75 -13.24
C ALA A 72 -2.03 1.11 -12.13
N TYR A 73 -2.65 0.37 -11.21
CA TYR A 73 -1.90 -0.32 -10.15
C TYR A 73 -1.05 -1.47 -10.71
N ILE A 74 -1.65 -2.38 -11.48
CA ILE A 74 -0.98 -3.58 -12.01
C ILE A 74 0.17 -3.21 -12.95
N GLU A 75 -0.03 -2.19 -13.80
CA GLU A 75 0.91 -1.82 -14.84
C GLU A 75 1.87 -0.68 -14.43
N GLY A 76 1.40 0.23 -13.59
CA GLY A 76 2.14 1.41 -13.13
C GLY A 76 3.04 1.14 -11.94
N MET A 77 2.61 0.33 -10.96
CA MET A 77 3.42 0.02 -9.77
C MET A 77 4.78 -0.60 -10.15
N PRO A 78 4.84 -1.61 -11.05
CA PRO A 78 6.13 -2.16 -11.49
C PRO A 78 7.09 -1.13 -12.09
N ARG A 79 6.56 -0.18 -12.88
CA ARG A 79 7.33 0.90 -13.51
C ARG A 79 7.97 1.80 -12.48
N LEU A 80 7.18 2.22 -11.50
CA LEU A 80 7.62 3.12 -10.45
C LEU A 80 8.68 2.45 -9.57
N VAL A 81 8.53 1.16 -9.27
CA VAL A 81 9.56 0.40 -8.52
C VAL A 81 10.85 0.26 -9.33
N ASP A 82 10.75 -0.05 -10.63
CA ASP A 82 11.93 -0.09 -11.53
C ASP A 82 12.62 1.26 -11.65
N LEU A 83 11.83 2.33 -11.79
CA LEU A 83 12.30 3.71 -11.86
C LEU A 83 13.01 4.13 -10.57
N LEU A 84 12.39 3.87 -9.42
CA LEU A 84 12.93 4.19 -8.10
C LEU A 84 14.26 3.47 -7.86
N GLU A 85 14.39 2.21 -8.29
CA GLU A 85 15.63 1.46 -8.13
C GLU A 85 16.78 2.06 -8.96
N ARG A 86 16.53 2.39 -10.23
CA ARG A 86 17.58 2.94 -11.10
C ARG A 86 17.92 4.40 -10.76
N SER A 87 16.97 5.20 -10.29
CA SER A 87 17.22 6.58 -9.87
C SER A 87 17.91 6.67 -8.52
N SER A 88 17.55 5.81 -7.55
CA SER A 88 18.21 5.77 -6.23
C SER A 88 19.69 5.38 -6.30
N SER A 89 20.14 4.81 -7.41
CA SER A 89 21.54 4.42 -7.65
C SER A 89 22.38 5.54 -8.27
N SER A 90 21.78 6.69 -8.61
CA SER A 90 22.45 7.82 -9.27
C SER A 90 22.29 9.12 -8.47
N PRO A 91 23.38 9.78 -8.06
CA PRO A 91 23.32 11.06 -7.34
C PRO A 91 22.60 12.17 -8.13
N ASN A 92 22.66 12.13 -9.47
CA ASN A 92 22.04 13.12 -10.34
C ASN A 92 20.53 12.88 -10.56
N ALA A 93 19.95 11.86 -9.94
CA ALA A 93 18.56 11.46 -10.11
C ALA A 93 17.76 11.48 -8.80
N SER A 94 18.21 12.23 -7.79
CA SER A 94 17.53 12.31 -6.47
C SER A 94 16.10 12.82 -6.59
N ASP A 95 15.87 13.83 -7.41
CA ASP A 95 14.54 14.42 -7.61
C ASP A 95 13.61 13.41 -8.27
N LEU A 96 14.12 12.70 -9.28
CA LEU A 96 13.39 11.62 -9.94
C LEU A 96 13.08 10.44 -9.00
N ALA A 97 13.99 10.11 -8.07
CA ALA A 97 13.73 9.11 -7.05
C ALA A 97 12.61 9.58 -6.09
N ASN A 98 12.62 10.85 -5.70
CA ASN A 98 11.61 11.44 -4.84
C ASN A 98 10.23 11.47 -5.51
N ASP A 99 10.16 11.85 -6.80
CA ASP A 99 8.93 11.92 -7.58
C ASP A 99 8.34 10.52 -7.81
N ALA A 100 9.17 9.56 -8.22
CA ALA A 100 8.76 8.16 -8.37
C ALA A 100 8.23 7.57 -7.04
N SER A 101 8.93 7.84 -5.93
CA SER A 101 8.50 7.41 -4.60
C SER A 101 7.15 8.04 -4.21
N LYS A 102 6.95 9.33 -4.51
CA LYS A 102 5.69 10.02 -4.24
C LYS A 102 4.54 9.43 -5.05
N LEU A 103 4.71 9.29 -6.37
CA LEU A 103 3.71 8.68 -7.25
C LEU A 103 3.35 7.25 -6.82
N LEU A 104 4.33 6.49 -6.32
CA LEU A 104 4.12 5.14 -5.82
C LEU A 104 3.31 5.11 -4.52
N SER A 105 3.56 6.02 -3.57
CA SER A 105 2.71 6.19 -2.39
C SER A 105 1.29 6.61 -2.78
N ASP A 106 1.13 7.59 -3.68
CA ASP A 106 -0.18 8.05 -4.16
C ASP A 106 -0.96 6.91 -4.85
N LEU A 107 -0.28 6.07 -5.64
CA LEU A 107 -0.87 4.89 -6.27
C LEU A 107 -1.28 3.83 -5.25
N ASN A 108 -0.42 3.59 -4.25
CA ASN A 108 -0.66 2.64 -3.16
C ASN A 108 -1.90 3.01 -2.35
N ASP A 109 -2.02 4.28 -1.97
CA ASP A 109 -3.14 4.79 -1.15
C ASP A 109 -4.50 4.62 -1.84
N ARG A 110 -4.54 4.65 -3.17
CA ARG A 110 -5.78 4.46 -3.95
C ARG A 110 -6.23 3.01 -4.03
N GLU A 111 -5.29 2.07 -4.02
CA GLU A 111 -5.61 0.64 -4.11
C GLU A 111 -5.78 0.02 -2.72
N ARG A 112 -5.04 0.52 -1.72
CA ARG A 112 -5.11 0.08 -0.33
C ARG A 112 -6.47 0.38 0.28
N VAL A 113 -6.94 -0.54 1.12
CA VAL A 113 -8.07 -0.29 2.03
C VAL A 113 -7.54 -0.40 3.45
N PRO A 114 -7.78 0.60 4.32
CA PRO A 114 -7.31 0.54 5.69
C PRO A 114 -7.80 -0.73 6.41
N PRO A 115 -6.96 -1.38 7.22
CA PRO A 115 -7.37 -2.57 7.96
C PRO A 115 -8.58 -2.33 8.87
N ASP A 116 -9.50 -3.29 8.92
CA ASP A 116 -10.76 -3.22 9.69
C ASP A 116 -10.53 -2.89 11.19
N HIS A 117 -9.37 -3.28 11.73
CA HIS A 117 -9.06 -3.13 13.15
C HIS A 117 -8.70 -1.71 13.56
N PHE A 118 -8.34 -0.84 12.61
CA PHE A 118 -8.08 0.57 12.87
C PHE A 118 -9.28 1.48 12.57
N THR A 119 -10.32 0.96 11.93
CA THR A 119 -11.40 1.77 11.40
C THR A 119 -12.70 1.71 12.22
N GLN A 120 -12.73 0.94 13.30
CA GLN A 120 -13.89 0.85 14.21
C GLN A 120 -13.57 1.44 15.61
N PRO A 121 -13.75 2.75 15.85
CA PRO A 121 -13.83 3.28 17.21
C PRO A 121 -15.19 2.89 17.80
N GLY A 122 -15.21 1.93 18.74
CA GLY A 122 -16.41 1.56 19.50
C GLY A 122 -17.35 0.52 18.86
N GLY A 123 -17.03 -0.01 17.68
CA GLY A 123 -17.73 -1.17 17.10
C GLY A 123 -17.30 -2.48 17.78
N THR A 124 -18.25 -3.26 18.28
CA THR A 124 -17.98 -4.61 18.80
C THR A 124 -17.38 -5.47 17.69
N ARG A 125 -16.08 -5.78 17.80
CA ARG A 125 -15.41 -6.74 16.90
C ARG A 125 -16.23 -8.02 16.86
N GLY A 126 -16.54 -8.51 15.66
CA GLY A 126 -16.87 -9.93 15.52
C GLY A 126 -15.71 -10.75 16.11
N PRO A 127 -15.99 -11.90 16.77
CA PRO A 127 -14.95 -12.67 17.43
C PRO A 127 -13.85 -13.02 16.43
N ARG A 128 -12.60 -12.70 16.79
CA ARG A 128 -11.42 -13.09 16.00
C ARG A 128 -11.36 -14.62 15.99
N PRO A 129 -11.46 -15.28 14.82
CA PRO A 129 -11.34 -16.73 14.78
C PRO A 129 -9.97 -17.15 15.30
N SER A 130 -9.89 -18.26 16.03
CA SER A 130 -8.60 -18.79 16.49
C SER A 130 -7.81 -19.37 15.30
N LEU A 131 -6.48 -19.46 15.43
CA LEU A 131 -5.70 -20.19 14.42
C LEU A 131 -6.17 -21.63 14.29
N ASP A 132 -6.50 -22.30 15.39
CA ASP A 132 -6.91 -23.71 15.35
C ASP A 132 -8.15 -23.92 14.48
N ALA A 133 -9.10 -22.98 14.52
CA ALA A 133 -10.29 -23.01 13.67
C ALA A 133 -9.95 -22.82 12.18
N LEU A 134 -8.87 -22.10 11.87
CA LEU A 134 -8.51 -21.72 10.50
C LEU A 134 -7.36 -22.53 9.90
N ARG A 135 -6.62 -23.30 10.71
CA ARG A 135 -5.39 -24.00 10.33
C ARG A 135 -5.62 -24.88 9.09
N LYS A 136 -6.65 -25.74 9.14
CA LYS A 136 -6.94 -26.68 8.06
C LYS A 136 -7.28 -25.96 6.76
N ASP A 137 -8.09 -24.91 6.84
CA ASP A 137 -8.50 -24.12 5.68
C ASP A 137 -7.30 -23.45 5.03
N TYR A 138 -6.43 -22.81 5.82
CA TYR A 138 -5.21 -22.18 5.30
C TYR A 138 -4.31 -23.16 4.56
N LEU A 139 -4.03 -24.31 5.18
CA LEU A 139 -3.17 -25.34 4.57
C LEU A 139 -3.79 -25.91 3.29
N THR A 140 -5.11 -26.12 3.29
CA THR A 140 -5.84 -26.61 2.12
C THR A 140 -5.78 -25.60 0.97
N LEU A 141 -6.12 -24.34 1.23
CA LEU A 141 -6.11 -23.28 0.23
C LEU A 141 -4.70 -23.02 -0.30
N PHE A 142 -3.67 -23.05 0.55
CA PHE A 142 -2.28 -22.86 0.10
C PHE A 142 -1.79 -24.03 -0.77
N LYS A 143 -2.19 -25.26 -0.42
CA LYS A 143 -1.87 -26.45 -1.22
C LYS A 143 -2.48 -26.35 -2.61
N SER A 144 -3.75 -25.95 -2.73
CA SER A 144 -4.47 -25.81 -4.01
C SER A 144 -4.29 -24.45 -4.71
N CYS A 145 -3.50 -23.54 -4.12
CA CYS A 145 -3.28 -22.20 -4.65
C CYS A 145 -2.50 -22.27 -5.96
N ASN A 146 -3.15 -21.81 -7.03
CA ASN A 146 -2.55 -21.62 -8.34
C ASN A 146 -2.84 -20.20 -8.81
N SER A 147 -1.80 -19.50 -9.25
CA SER A 147 -1.95 -18.20 -9.92
C SER A 147 -2.80 -18.38 -11.19
N ARG A 148 -3.75 -17.48 -11.42
CA ARG A 148 -4.52 -17.50 -12.66
C ARG A 148 -3.60 -17.12 -13.84
N PRO A 149 -3.79 -17.71 -15.05
CA PRO A 149 -2.88 -17.52 -16.18
C PRO A 149 -2.57 -16.05 -16.50
N GLU A 150 -3.59 -15.19 -16.45
CA GLU A 150 -3.49 -13.76 -16.76
C GLU A 150 -2.64 -12.97 -15.74
N PHE A 151 -2.41 -13.50 -14.53
CA PHE A 151 -1.60 -12.86 -13.50
C PHE A 151 -0.22 -13.50 -13.29
N VAL A 152 0.13 -14.58 -14.01
CA VAL A 152 1.42 -15.28 -13.83
C VAL A 152 2.61 -14.34 -14.04
N GLY A 153 2.56 -13.47 -15.07
CA GLY A 153 3.60 -12.47 -15.32
C GLY A 153 3.76 -11.50 -14.16
N THR A 154 2.65 -10.99 -13.62
CA THR A 154 2.64 -10.08 -12.47
C THR A 154 3.16 -10.76 -11.21
N VAL A 155 2.79 -12.02 -10.95
CA VAL A 155 3.29 -12.79 -9.81
C VAL A 155 4.80 -13.01 -9.92
N ASN A 156 5.30 -13.38 -11.11
CA ASN A 156 6.73 -13.53 -11.35
C ASN A 156 7.50 -12.24 -11.13
N TRP A 157 6.95 -11.09 -11.54
CA TRP A 157 7.53 -9.79 -11.24
C TRP A 157 7.66 -9.55 -9.72
N HIS A 158 6.62 -9.87 -8.93
CA HIS A 158 6.69 -9.74 -7.47
C HIS A 158 7.77 -10.64 -6.86
N VAL A 159 7.90 -11.90 -7.33
CA VAL A 159 8.94 -12.84 -6.91
C VAL A 159 10.33 -12.29 -7.20
N GLN A 160 10.57 -11.75 -8.40
CA GLN A 160 11.84 -11.13 -8.77
C GLN A 160 12.14 -9.89 -7.92
N THR A 161 11.14 -9.02 -7.69
CA THR A 161 11.28 -7.82 -6.84
C THR A 161 11.63 -8.18 -5.40
N ILE A 162 10.94 -9.16 -4.81
CA ILE A 162 11.23 -9.65 -3.46
C ILE A 162 12.64 -10.23 -3.40
N SER A 163 13.04 -11.04 -4.38
CA SER A 163 14.38 -11.63 -4.45
C SER A 163 15.47 -10.56 -4.53
N ARG A 164 15.28 -9.55 -5.39
CA ARG A 164 16.23 -8.46 -5.61
C ARG A 164 16.47 -7.62 -4.36
N PHE A 165 15.42 -7.38 -3.57
CA PHE A 165 15.52 -6.66 -2.30
C PHE A 165 15.80 -7.55 -1.07
N SER A 166 16.00 -8.86 -1.26
CA SER A 166 16.13 -9.84 -0.17
C SER A 166 17.21 -9.50 0.86
N SER A 167 18.35 -8.93 0.43
CA SER A 167 19.43 -8.52 1.36
C SER A 167 18.93 -7.51 2.42
N ARG A 168 18.17 -6.49 2.00
CA ARG A 168 17.62 -5.48 2.92
C ARG A 168 16.65 -6.10 3.92
N TYR A 169 15.80 -7.00 3.45
CA TYR A 169 14.87 -7.72 4.33
C TYR A 169 15.58 -8.66 5.29
N LYS A 170 16.64 -9.35 4.86
CA LYS A 170 17.45 -10.24 5.73
C LYS A 170 18.15 -9.47 6.85
N GLN A 171 18.66 -8.28 6.56
CA GLN A 171 19.28 -7.40 7.58
C GLN A 171 18.28 -6.90 8.63
N LEU A 172 17.03 -6.66 8.23
CA LEU A 172 15.97 -6.32 9.19
C LEU A 172 15.52 -7.58 9.96
N ALA A 173 15.29 -8.68 9.26
CA ALA A 173 14.89 -9.97 9.82
C ALA A 173 15.81 -10.44 10.96
N SER A 174 17.13 -10.26 10.83
CA SER A 174 18.09 -10.62 11.88
C SER A 174 17.92 -9.82 13.17
N VAL A 175 17.33 -8.62 13.11
CA VAL A 175 17.07 -7.78 14.29
C VAL A 175 15.73 -8.14 14.94
N VAL A 176 14.70 -8.35 14.14
CA VAL A 176 13.33 -8.57 14.64
C VAL A 176 12.96 -10.04 14.87
N SER A 177 13.81 -10.98 14.41
CA SER A 177 13.58 -12.43 14.43
C SER A 177 12.30 -12.84 13.68
N ILE A 178 12.10 -12.26 12.49
CA ILE A 178 10.97 -12.53 11.59
C ILE A 178 11.52 -13.03 10.26
N PRO A 179 10.93 -14.05 9.60
CA PRO A 179 11.39 -14.49 8.29
C PRO A 179 11.43 -13.33 7.29
N TRP A 180 12.55 -13.19 6.58
CA TRP A 180 12.78 -12.06 5.68
C TRP A 180 11.69 -11.93 4.60
N TYR A 181 11.18 -13.06 4.10
CA TYR A 181 10.12 -13.09 3.09
C TYR A 181 8.77 -12.68 3.65
N PHE A 182 8.53 -12.86 4.96
CA PHE A 182 7.33 -12.33 5.61
C PHE A 182 7.32 -10.81 5.58
N ILE A 183 8.44 -10.19 5.94
CA ILE A 183 8.63 -8.73 5.90
C ILE A 183 8.51 -8.22 4.46
N ALA A 184 9.13 -8.90 3.51
CA ALA A 184 9.09 -8.51 2.10
C ALA A 184 7.67 -8.48 1.53
N ILE A 185 6.86 -9.49 1.86
CA ILE A 185 5.46 -9.59 1.41
C ILE A 185 4.60 -8.50 2.05
N VAL A 186 4.78 -8.23 3.35
CA VAL A 186 4.11 -7.09 4.01
C VAL A 186 4.51 -5.78 3.31
N HIS A 187 5.79 -5.58 3.01
CA HIS A 187 6.24 -4.36 2.32
C HIS A 187 5.62 -4.19 0.92
N GLY A 188 5.45 -5.28 0.18
CA GLY A 188 4.75 -5.26 -1.10
C GLY A 188 3.28 -4.86 -0.99
N LEU A 189 2.57 -5.34 0.04
CA LEU A 189 1.15 -5.06 0.24
C LEU A 189 0.86 -3.68 0.85
N GLU A 190 1.70 -3.25 1.78
CA GLU A 190 1.47 -2.04 2.56
C GLU A 190 2.04 -0.78 1.91
N ALA A 191 3.12 -0.91 1.13
CA ALA A 191 3.82 0.24 0.55
C ALA A 191 4.31 -0.01 -0.88
N SER A 192 3.84 -1.06 -1.56
CA SER A 192 4.21 -1.36 -2.95
C SER A 192 5.73 -1.41 -3.19
N PHE A 193 6.49 -1.94 -2.21
CA PHE A 193 7.95 -2.00 -2.19
C PHE A 193 8.68 -0.63 -2.12
N ASN A 194 8.00 0.45 -1.76
CA ASN A 194 8.58 1.77 -1.64
C ASN A 194 9.41 1.93 -0.34
N PHE A 195 10.73 1.88 -0.47
CA PHE A 195 11.64 2.17 0.65
C PHE A 195 11.67 3.65 1.07
N GLY A 196 11.00 4.55 0.34
CA GLY A 196 10.74 5.94 0.74
C GLY A 196 9.46 6.12 1.57
N ALA A 197 8.77 5.02 1.92
CA ALA A 197 7.49 5.04 2.62
C ALA A 197 7.49 4.22 3.93
N HIS A 198 6.51 4.50 4.78
CA HIS A 198 6.26 3.78 6.02
C HIS A 198 5.70 2.39 5.74
N LEU A 199 6.27 1.37 6.38
CA LEU A 199 5.74 0.00 6.32
C LEU A 199 4.32 -0.12 6.91
N HIS A 200 3.93 0.83 7.76
CA HIS A 200 2.60 0.91 8.37
C HIS A 200 1.47 0.92 7.33
N ASN A 201 1.60 1.77 6.31
CA ASN A 201 0.49 2.08 5.43
C ASN A 201 0.88 2.68 4.06
N GLY A 202 2.17 2.86 3.77
CA GLY A 202 2.64 3.44 2.50
C GLY A 202 2.79 4.97 2.48
N ASP A 203 2.50 5.66 3.58
CA ASP A 203 2.75 7.10 3.70
C ASP A 203 4.23 7.42 3.54
N ARG A 204 4.56 8.61 3.05
CA ARG A 204 5.95 9.03 2.81
C ARG A 204 6.74 9.22 4.11
N LEU A 205 8.01 8.78 4.14
CA LEU A 205 8.93 8.94 5.29
C LEU A 205 9.37 10.38 5.57
N THR A 206 8.90 11.36 4.80
CA THR A 206 9.20 12.78 5.04
C THR A 206 8.41 13.36 6.22
N GLN A 207 7.39 12.65 6.69
CA GLN A 207 6.52 13.05 7.79
C GLN A 207 5.97 11.80 8.48
N ARG A 208 5.36 11.95 9.67
CA ARG A 208 4.59 10.84 10.27
C ARG A 208 3.41 10.45 9.39
N THR A 209 2.91 9.24 9.59
CA THR A 209 1.73 8.75 8.87
C THR A 209 0.52 9.67 9.07
N VAL A 210 -0.15 10.00 7.97
CA VAL A 210 -1.40 10.78 7.92
C VAL A 210 -2.61 9.87 7.70
N HIS A 211 -2.37 8.76 7.00
CA HIS A 211 -3.31 7.67 6.87
C HIS A 211 -3.22 6.75 8.09
N ILE A 212 -4.19 5.86 8.18
CA ILE A 212 -4.32 4.95 9.31
C ILE A 212 -3.31 3.80 9.19
N PRO A 213 -2.57 3.43 10.27
CA PRO A 213 -2.55 4.08 11.59
C PRO A 213 -1.89 5.45 11.56
N ARG A 214 -2.54 6.48 12.12
CA ARG A 214 -2.06 7.88 12.08
C ARG A 214 -0.97 8.13 13.11
N ASN A 215 -0.13 9.13 12.83
CA ASN A 215 0.90 9.67 13.72
C ASN A 215 2.04 8.70 14.06
N LYS A 216 2.30 7.71 13.21
CA LYS A 216 3.38 6.73 13.35
C LYS A 216 4.64 7.15 12.58
N PRO A 217 5.83 6.68 12.99
CA PRO A 217 6.13 5.88 14.18
C PRO A 217 6.01 6.68 15.48
N ASP A 218 5.82 6.03 16.63
CA ASP A 218 5.58 6.75 17.91
C ASP A 218 6.73 7.69 18.26
N LYS A 219 7.97 7.23 18.05
CA LYS A 219 9.18 8.06 18.13
C LYS A 219 9.59 8.49 16.73
N TRP A 220 9.55 9.79 16.46
CA TRP A 220 9.94 10.37 15.18
C TRP A 220 11.29 11.08 15.30
N LEU A 221 12.28 10.57 14.58
CA LEU A 221 13.64 11.12 14.52
C LEU A 221 13.99 11.35 13.04
N PRO A 222 13.64 12.52 12.48
CA PRO A 222 13.97 12.83 11.09
C PRO A 222 15.48 13.13 10.90
N PRO A 223 16.08 12.77 9.75
CA PRO A 223 15.47 12.01 8.66
C PRO A 223 15.18 10.57 9.11
N SER A 224 13.94 10.12 8.93
CA SER A 224 13.56 8.77 9.31
C SER A 224 13.82 7.84 8.14
N ASP A 225 14.40 6.68 8.44
CA ASP A 225 14.63 5.65 7.45
C ASP A 225 13.53 4.58 7.48
N TRP A 226 13.45 3.85 6.36
CA TRP A 226 12.52 2.74 6.22
C TRP A 226 12.71 1.68 7.30
N ARG A 227 13.95 1.42 7.70
CA ARG A 227 14.27 0.36 8.67
C ARG A 227 13.64 0.65 10.03
N SER A 228 13.78 1.88 10.54
CA SER A 228 13.24 2.30 11.82
C SER A 228 11.70 2.29 11.80
N SER A 229 11.12 2.80 10.71
CA SER A 229 9.67 2.74 10.47
C SER A 229 9.14 1.30 10.40
N ALA A 230 9.88 0.40 9.74
CA ALA A 230 9.52 -1.01 9.63
C ALA A 230 9.58 -1.75 10.97
N ILE A 231 10.59 -1.47 11.81
CA ILE A 231 10.66 -2.03 13.17
C ILE A 231 9.45 -1.60 13.99
N ASP A 232 9.12 -0.31 13.97
CA ASP A 232 7.96 0.24 14.69
C ASP A 232 6.65 -0.42 14.24
N ALA A 233 6.42 -0.57 12.92
CA ALA A 233 5.27 -1.27 12.37
C ALA A 233 5.18 -2.74 12.81
N LEU A 234 6.29 -3.48 12.73
CA LEU A 234 6.33 -4.89 13.12
C LEU A 234 6.15 -5.09 14.64
N GLN A 235 6.59 -4.13 15.45
CA GLN A 235 6.37 -4.10 16.90
C GLN A 235 4.91 -3.84 17.23
N GLU A 236 4.28 -2.84 16.60
CA GLU A 236 2.86 -2.52 16.81
C GLU A 236 1.94 -3.70 16.45
N GLN A 237 2.28 -4.44 15.39
CA GLN A 237 1.57 -5.67 15.00
C GLN A 237 1.83 -6.85 15.94
N GLY A 238 2.72 -6.71 16.93
CA GLY A 238 3.04 -7.74 17.92
C GLY A 238 3.77 -8.94 17.31
N PHE A 239 4.50 -8.75 16.21
CA PHE A 239 5.23 -9.81 15.51
C PHE A 239 6.65 -10.00 16.03
N VAL A 240 7.28 -8.93 16.54
CA VAL A 240 8.63 -9.00 17.09
C VAL A 240 8.67 -9.95 18.30
N GLY A 241 9.67 -10.82 18.33
CA GLY A 241 9.86 -11.80 19.41
C GLY A 241 8.96 -13.05 19.31
N LYS A 242 8.20 -13.22 18.23
CA LYS A 242 7.47 -14.47 17.97
C LYS A 242 8.40 -15.53 17.36
N SER A 243 8.30 -16.76 17.84
CA SER A 243 9.12 -17.89 17.37
C SER A 243 8.43 -18.78 16.34
N ASP A 244 7.12 -19.00 16.48
CA ASP A 244 6.33 -19.80 15.54
C ASP A 244 6.07 -18.99 14.25
N TRP A 245 6.67 -19.46 13.15
CA TRP A 245 6.49 -18.95 11.78
C TRP A 245 6.10 -20.07 10.81
N SER A 246 5.38 -21.08 11.31
CA SER A 246 4.73 -22.09 10.45
C SER A 246 3.85 -21.44 9.38
N LEU A 247 3.63 -22.15 8.28
CA LEU A 247 2.86 -21.66 7.14
C LEU A 247 1.48 -21.13 7.55
N GLU A 248 0.70 -21.89 8.32
CA GLU A 248 -0.63 -21.47 8.79
C GLU A 248 -0.56 -20.25 9.70
N ARG A 249 0.52 -20.11 10.48
CA ARG A 249 0.71 -18.98 11.38
C ARG A 249 1.03 -17.72 10.60
N MET A 250 1.86 -17.82 9.56
CA MET A 250 2.13 -16.70 8.66
C MET A 250 0.87 -16.24 7.93
N LEU A 251 0.09 -17.17 7.36
CA LEU A 251 -1.18 -16.87 6.70
C LEU A 251 -2.17 -16.19 7.66
N TYR A 252 -2.28 -16.69 8.88
CA TYR A 252 -3.11 -16.07 9.92
C TYR A 252 -2.64 -14.67 10.32
N ARG A 253 -1.32 -14.45 10.42
CA ARG A 253 -0.76 -13.13 10.76
C ARG A 253 -1.02 -12.12 9.65
N TRP A 254 -0.79 -12.48 8.39
CA TRP A 254 -1.12 -11.60 7.24
C TRP A 254 -2.61 -11.29 7.16
N GLU A 255 -3.49 -12.29 7.30
CA GLU A 255 -4.92 -12.00 7.34
C GLU A 255 -5.29 -11.11 8.52
N SER A 256 -4.66 -11.28 9.69
CA SER A 256 -4.91 -10.39 10.82
C SER A 256 -4.39 -8.97 10.63
N TYR A 257 -3.32 -8.80 9.83
CA TYR A 257 -2.79 -7.49 9.46
C TYR A 257 -3.86 -6.68 8.72
N ASN A 258 -4.61 -7.32 7.82
CA ASN A 258 -5.71 -6.70 7.09
C ASN A 258 -7.04 -6.69 7.88
N GLY A 259 -7.38 -7.80 8.51
CA GLY A 259 -8.68 -8.04 9.16
C GLY A 259 -9.42 -9.27 8.62
N PHE A 260 -10.27 -9.85 9.47
CA PHE A 260 -11.03 -11.08 9.20
C PHE A 260 -12.44 -10.83 8.62
N GLY A 261 -12.80 -9.59 8.26
CA GLY A 261 -14.15 -9.21 7.85
C GLY A 261 -14.70 -9.93 6.62
N TYR A 262 -13.84 -10.52 5.80
CA TYR A 262 -14.23 -11.30 4.62
C TYR A 262 -14.86 -12.66 4.96
N ARG A 263 -14.50 -13.27 6.09
CA ARG A 263 -14.93 -14.63 6.45
C ARG A 263 -16.43 -14.73 6.66
N SER A 264 -17.06 -13.73 7.28
CA SER A 264 -18.52 -13.68 7.47
C SER A 264 -19.30 -13.50 6.16
N ARG A 265 -18.61 -13.20 5.06
CA ARG A 265 -19.18 -12.99 3.73
C ARG A 265 -18.97 -14.20 2.80
N GLY A 266 -18.37 -15.27 3.29
CA GLY A 266 -18.04 -16.45 2.48
C GLY A 266 -17.01 -16.17 1.38
N VAL A 267 -16.22 -15.10 1.53
CA VAL A 267 -15.17 -14.72 0.56
C VAL A 267 -13.81 -14.92 1.21
N HIS A 268 -12.90 -15.58 0.51
CA HIS A 268 -11.51 -15.63 0.94
C HIS A 268 -10.88 -14.26 0.76
N THR A 269 -10.15 -13.77 1.78
CA THR A 269 -9.60 -12.41 1.74
C THR A 269 -8.70 -12.19 0.52
N PRO A 270 -8.91 -11.12 -0.27
CA PRO A 270 -8.01 -10.76 -1.36
C PRO A 270 -6.58 -10.52 -0.89
N TYR A 271 -6.40 -10.07 0.36
CA TYR A 271 -5.09 -9.81 0.97
C TYR A 271 -4.18 -11.06 0.96
N LEU A 272 -4.77 -12.26 1.05
CA LEU A 272 -4.02 -13.51 0.92
C LEU A 272 -4.07 -14.07 -0.50
N TRP A 273 -5.26 -14.07 -1.13
CA TRP A 273 -5.56 -14.96 -2.25
C TRP A 273 -5.77 -14.27 -3.60
N SER A 274 -5.74 -12.94 -3.65
CA SER A 274 -5.87 -12.21 -4.92
C SER A 274 -4.83 -12.68 -5.94
N PHE A 275 -5.26 -12.80 -7.20
CA PHE A 275 -4.55 -13.39 -8.35
C PHE A 275 -4.47 -14.92 -8.40
N SER A 276 -5.10 -15.64 -7.47
CA SER A 276 -5.22 -17.10 -7.52
C SER A 276 -6.63 -17.58 -7.86
N ASN A 277 -6.75 -18.87 -8.12
CA ASN A 277 -8.03 -19.59 -8.20
C ASN A 277 -8.87 -19.53 -6.91
N ASN A 278 -8.29 -19.16 -5.77
CA ASN A 278 -9.00 -19.10 -4.48
C ASN A 278 -9.77 -17.78 -4.24
N TYR A 279 -9.68 -16.80 -5.14
CA TYR A 279 -10.39 -15.51 -5.06
C TYR A 279 -10.85 -15.07 -6.44
N SER A 280 -12.08 -14.54 -6.56
CA SER A 280 -12.60 -14.00 -7.84
C SER A 280 -12.92 -12.51 -7.75
N SER A 281 -13.80 -12.14 -6.82
CA SER A 281 -14.22 -10.76 -6.56
C SER A 281 -14.70 -10.63 -5.11
N GLY A 282 -15.03 -9.41 -4.71
CA GLY A 282 -15.46 -9.08 -3.36
C GLY A 282 -14.33 -8.39 -2.60
N LYS A 283 -14.46 -7.08 -2.37
CA LYS A 283 -13.45 -6.28 -1.69
C LYS A 283 -14.14 -5.21 -0.84
N PHE A 284 -13.59 -4.91 0.34
CA PHE A 284 -13.92 -3.64 0.98
C PHE A 284 -13.29 -2.53 0.14
N VAL A 285 -14.08 -1.61 -0.39
CA VAL A 285 -13.57 -0.50 -1.22
C VAL A 285 -13.31 0.76 -0.40
N LYS A 286 -13.98 0.85 0.75
CA LYS A 286 -13.80 1.85 1.80
C LYS A 286 -14.13 1.19 3.13
N ASP A 287 -13.81 1.84 4.23
CA ASP A 287 -14.14 1.34 5.57
C ASP A 287 -15.63 0.97 5.69
N GLY A 288 -15.91 -0.25 6.16
CA GLY A 288 -17.26 -0.80 6.27
C GLY A 288 -18.00 -1.05 4.95
N HIS A 289 -17.49 -0.56 3.81
CA HIS A 289 -18.14 -0.63 2.51
C HIS A 289 -17.61 -1.80 1.68
N TYR A 290 -18.27 -2.94 1.80
CA TYR A 290 -18.00 -4.13 1.02
C TYR A 290 -18.72 -4.09 -0.34
N ASP A 291 -17.97 -4.23 -1.42
CA ASP A 291 -18.50 -4.40 -2.78
C ASP A 291 -18.20 -5.83 -3.27
N ARG A 292 -19.27 -6.57 -3.61
CA ARG A 292 -19.21 -7.94 -4.13
C ARG A 292 -18.55 -8.05 -5.52
N LYS A 293 -18.59 -6.98 -6.30
CA LYS A 293 -18.08 -6.93 -7.68
C LYS A 293 -16.67 -6.36 -7.77
N ALA A 294 -16.24 -5.59 -6.78
CA ALA A 294 -14.88 -5.05 -6.74
C ALA A 294 -13.84 -6.19 -6.71
N VAL A 295 -12.79 -6.04 -7.53
CA VAL A 295 -11.69 -7.00 -7.63
C VAL A 295 -10.42 -6.31 -7.13
N SER A 296 -9.66 -6.99 -6.28
CA SER A 296 -8.35 -6.51 -5.83
C SER A 296 -7.34 -6.46 -6.97
N LYS A 297 -6.62 -5.36 -7.09
CA LYS A 297 -5.52 -5.19 -8.06
C LYS A 297 -4.15 -5.50 -7.43
N GLN A 298 -4.11 -5.83 -6.14
CA GLN A 298 -2.89 -6.25 -5.45
C GLN A 298 -2.73 -7.77 -5.51
N CYS A 299 -1.49 -8.23 -5.63
CA CYS A 299 -1.16 -9.66 -5.52
C CYS A 299 -1.28 -10.10 -4.05
N GLY A 300 -1.98 -11.20 -3.79
CA GLY A 300 -2.15 -11.68 -2.41
C GLY A 300 -0.86 -12.22 -1.79
N ALA A 301 -0.74 -12.12 -0.46
CA ALA A 301 0.42 -12.60 0.31
C ALA A 301 0.71 -14.09 0.09
N ALA A 302 -0.33 -14.94 0.09
CA ALA A 302 -0.18 -16.37 -0.09
C ALA A 302 0.25 -16.70 -1.53
N VAL A 303 -0.19 -15.91 -2.51
CA VAL A 303 0.20 -16.06 -3.92
C VAL A 303 1.67 -15.69 -4.12
N MET A 304 2.13 -14.58 -3.52
CA MET A 304 3.54 -14.23 -3.51
C MET A 304 4.41 -15.30 -2.83
N LEU A 305 3.99 -15.79 -1.66
CA LEU A 305 4.70 -16.87 -0.96
C LEU A 305 4.78 -18.14 -1.80
N LYS A 306 3.67 -18.55 -2.43
CA LYS A 306 3.63 -19.71 -3.33
C LYS A 306 4.59 -19.53 -4.51
N GLY A 307 4.64 -18.33 -5.10
CA GLY A 307 5.61 -17.98 -6.15
C GLY A 307 7.06 -18.13 -5.69
N LEU A 308 7.40 -17.64 -4.49
CA LEU A 308 8.75 -17.78 -3.91
C LEU A 308 9.13 -19.25 -3.68
N VAL A 309 8.19 -20.06 -3.18
CA VAL A 309 8.39 -21.51 -2.98
C VAL A 309 8.60 -22.22 -4.30
N ASN A 310 7.76 -21.96 -5.30
CA ASN A 310 7.87 -22.56 -6.63
C ASN A 310 9.19 -22.18 -7.33
N ALA A 311 9.70 -20.97 -7.07
CA ALA A 311 10.99 -20.50 -7.57
C ALA A 311 12.20 -21.05 -6.76
N GLY A 312 11.98 -21.85 -5.71
CA GLY A 312 13.05 -22.40 -4.87
C GLY A 312 13.76 -21.37 -3.97
N LEU A 313 13.19 -20.17 -3.82
CA LEU A 313 13.78 -19.08 -3.00
C LEU A 313 13.45 -19.21 -1.51
N VAL A 314 12.40 -19.97 -1.19
CA VAL A 314 11.92 -20.23 0.18
C VAL A 314 11.52 -21.69 0.31
N THR A 315 11.84 -22.29 1.45
CA THR A 315 11.36 -23.61 1.87
C THR A 315 10.48 -23.43 3.10
N LEU A 316 9.36 -24.16 3.16
CA LEU A 316 8.36 -24.08 4.22
C LEU A 316 8.37 -25.33 5.10
#